data_AF-A0A970CEJ6-F1
#
_entry.id   AF-A0A970CEJ6-F1
#
_cell.length_a   1.000
_cell.length_b   1.000
_cell.length_c   1.000
_cell.angle_alpha   90.00
_cell.angle_beta   90.00
_cell.angle_gamma   90.00
#
_symmetry.space_group_name_H-M   'P 1'
#
loop_
_entity.id
_entity.type
_entity.pdbx_description
1 polymer ?
#
loop_
_entity_poly.entity_id
_entity_poly.type
_entity_poly.pdbx_seq_one_letter_code
_entity_poly.pdbx_strand_id
1 'polypeptide(L)'
;MELHEAKSFFEQNTQGLFYVGILKSRESWFPFCVVSDPEQTMSLDTLPLSRSYQSLVEIVEDYARKIPQIEVSFVHSMTREEILDLMEGYGLKNIGLIDTGGDHGGCGCGCGCS
;
A
#
# COMPACT_ATOMS: atom_id res chain seq x y z
N MET A 1 -4.54 -8.58 4.46
CA MET A 1 -4.52 -7.82 3.20
C MET A 1 -5.61 -8.38 2.32
N GLU A 2 -6.46 -7.53 1.78
CA GLU A 2 -7.51 -7.89 0.83
C GLU A 2 -7.03 -7.56 -0.59
N LEU A 3 -7.23 -8.48 -1.53
CA LEU A 3 -6.77 -8.33 -2.91
C LEU A 3 -7.91 -7.84 -3.79
N HIS A 4 -7.65 -6.80 -4.58
CA HIS A 4 -8.61 -6.23 -5.53
C HIS A 4 -7.95 -6.03 -6.89
N GLU A 5 -8.74 -6.17 -7.95
CA GLU A 5 -8.37 -5.62 -9.25
C GLU A 5 -8.38 -4.08 -9.19
N ALA A 6 -7.35 -3.43 -9.73
CA ALA A 6 -7.16 -1.99 -9.58
C ALA A 6 -8.35 -1.16 -10.07
N LYS A 7 -8.91 -1.52 -11.24
CA LYS A 7 -10.04 -0.82 -11.84
C LYS A 7 -11.27 -0.90 -10.94
N SER A 8 -11.65 -2.13 -10.58
CA SER A 8 -12.79 -2.41 -9.70
C SER A 8 -12.65 -1.71 -8.33
N PHE A 9 -11.43 -1.68 -7.77
CA PHE A 9 -11.16 -1.01 -6.51
C PHE A 9 -11.44 0.50 -6.57
N PHE A 10 -10.93 1.18 -7.59
CA PHE A 10 -11.07 2.64 -7.71
C PHE A 10 -12.44 3.09 -8.24
N GLU A 11 -13.23 2.20 -8.86
CA GLU A 11 -14.65 2.45 -9.12
C GLU A 11 -15.46 2.57 -7.82
N GLN A 12 -15.06 1.81 -6.79
CA GLN A 12 -15.71 1.82 -5.46
C GLN A 12 -15.08 2.85 -4.51
N ASN A 13 -13.82 3.21 -4.74
CA ASN A 13 -13.04 4.14 -3.94
C ASN A 13 -12.65 5.38 -4.76
N THR A 14 -13.66 6.17 -5.11
CA THR A 14 -13.49 7.31 -6.04
C THR A 14 -12.84 8.53 -5.40
N GLN A 15 -12.78 8.59 -4.07
CA GLN A 15 -12.24 9.71 -3.31
C GLN A 15 -11.34 9.21 -2.19
N GLY A 16 -10.29 9.98 -1.89
CA GLY A 16 -9.39 9.74 -0.76
C GLY A 16 -7.92 9.68 -1.17
N LEU A 17 -7.07 9.77 -0.16
CA LEU A 17 -5.64 9.52 -0.28
C LEU A 17 -5.36 8.12 0.24
N PHE A 18 -4.44 7.43 -0.41
CA PHE A 18 -3.90 6.17 0.08
C PHE A 18 -2.41 6.32 0.31
N TYR A 19 -1.92 5.65 1.33
CA TYR A 19 -0.51 5.49 1.57
C TYR A 19 0.05 4.38 0.70
N VAL A 20 1.23 4.64 0.12
CA VAL A 20 2.01 3.74 -0.73
C VAL A 20 3.42 3.64 -0.16
N GLY A 21 3.98 2.43 -0.11
CA GLY A 21 5.38 2.22 0.25
C GLY A 21 6.29 2.49 -0.94
N ILE A 22 7.38 3.22 -0.72
CA ILE A 22 8.41 3.50 -1.73
C ILE A 22 9.76 3.04 -1.17
N LEU A 23 10.52 2.35 -2.01
CA LEU A 23 11.83 1.81 -1.71
C LEU A 23 12.90 2.45 -2.60
N LYS A 24 14.11 2.53 -2.06
CA LYS A 24 15.30 3.00 -2.77
C LYS A 24 16.36 1.92 -2.77
N SER A 25 16.84 1.58 -3.95
CA SER A 25 18.13 0.91 -4.13
C SER A 25 19.20 1.92 -4.57
N ARG A 26 20.43 1.45 -4.73
CA ARG A 26 21.53 2.26 -5.32
C ARG A 26 21.19 2.88 -6.66
N GLU A 27 20.41 2.16 -7.47
CA GLU A 27 20.21 2.48 -8.88
C GLU A 27 18.89 3.22 -9.12
N SER A 28 17.88 3.00 -8.29
CA SER A 28 16.53 3.52 -8.54
C SER A 28 15.63 3.60 -7.31
N TRP A 29 14.61 4.45 -7.44
CA TRP A 29 13.42 4.45 -6.61
C TRP A 29 12.34 3.60 -7.26
N PHE A 30 11.60 2.85 -6.47
CA PHE A 30 10.51 2.00 -6.95
C PHE A 30 9.45 1.77 -5.87
N PRO A 31 8.19 1.50 -6.24
CA PRO A 31 7.16 1.16 -5.28
C PRO A 31 7.44 -0.16 -4.58
N PHE A 32 7.02 -0.25 -3.34
CA PHE A 32 6.90 -1.53 -2.65
C PHE A 32 5.80 -2.34 -3.33
N CYS A 33 6.17 -3.44 -3.96
CA CYS A 33 5.25 -4.32 -4.66
C CYS A 33 5.37 -5.75 -4.13
N VAL A 34 4.30 -6.51 -4.25
CA VAL A 34 4.23 -7.93 -3.87
C VAL A 34 3.63 -8.76 -5.00
N VAL A 35 3.72 -10.08 -4.86
CA VAL A 35 3.07 -11.04 -5.75
C VAL A 35 1.68 -11.34 -5.18
N SER A 36 0.63 -11.23 -6.00
CA SER A 36 -0.76 -11.52 -5.64
C SER A 36 -0.97 -12.99 -5.26
N ASP A 37 -0.43 -13.88 -6.08
CA ASP A 37 -0.48 -15.33 -5.93
C ASP A 37 0.90 -15.93 -6.27
N PRO A 38 1.70 -16.28 -5.25
CA PRO A 38 3.03 -16.86 -5.43
C PRO A 38 3.05 -18.23 -6.12
N GLU A 39 1.92 -18.96 -6.15
CA GLU A 39 1.86 -20.27 -6.80
C GLU A 39 1.62 -20.14 -8.32
N GLN A 40 0.92 -19.08 -8.73
CA GLN A 40 0.53 -18.87 -10.14
C GLN A 40 1.32 -17.76 -10.84
N THR A 41 1.92 -16.84 -10.07
CA THR A 41 2.56 -15.63 -10.60
C THR A 41 4.00 -15.55 -10.13
N MET A 42 4.93 -15.34 -11.06
CA MET A 42 6.37 -15.20 -10.75
C MET A 42 6.85 -13.74 -10.75
N SER A 43 5.98 -12.79 -11.07
CA SER A 43 6.29 -11.36 -11.17
C SER A 43 5.54 -10.55 -10.13
N LEU A 44 6.15 -9.46 -9.68
CA LEU A 44 5.47 -8.44 -8.87
C LEU A 44 4.33 -7.83 -9.69
N ASP A 45 3.12 -7.86 -9.15
CA ASP A 45 1.91 -7.45 -9.86
C ASP A 45 0.92 -6.69 -8.97
N THR A 46 1.22 -6.58 -7.67
CA THR A 46 0.33 -6.03 -6.66
C THR A 46 0.98 -4.85 -5.96
N LEU A 47 0.25 -3.74 -5.89
CA LEU A 47 0.61 -2.55 -5.11
C LEU A 47 -0.12 -2.57 -3.76
N PRO A 48 0.58 -2.76 -2.63
CA PRO A 48 -0.03 -2.64 -1.32
C PRO A 48 -0.36 -1.19 -0.99
N LEU A 49 -1.61 -0.96 -0.58
CA LEU A 49 -2.14 0.35 -0.19
C LEU A 49 -2.68 0.29 1.23
N SER A 50 -2.66 1.40 1.95
CA SER A 50 -3.43 1.54 3.19
C SER A 50 -4.02 2.93 3.32
N ARG A 51 -5.13 3.06 4.06
CA ARG A 51 -5.61 4.36 4.54
C ARG A 51 -4.92 4.81 5.82
N SER A 52 -4.13 3.93 6.44
CA SER A 52 -3.36 4.19 7.66
C SER A 52 -1.86 4.21 7.35
N TYR A 53 -1.21 5.33 7.67
CA TYR A 53 0.25 5.43 7.55
C TYR A 53 0.95 4.38 8.39
N GLN A 54 0.49 4.19 9.63
CA GLN A 54 1.10 3.27 10.60
C GLN A 54 1.05 1.83 10.09
N SER A 55 -0.08 1.43 9.54
CA SER A 55 -0.29 0.05 9.06
C SER A 55 0.62 -0.29 7.88
N LEU A 56 0.95 0.70 7.05
CA LEU A 56 1.84 0.48 5.92
C LEU A 56 3.32 0.63 6.28
N VAL A 57 3.68 1.60 7.13
CA VAL A 57 5.09 1.85 7.47
C VAL A 57 5.72 0.65 8.16
N GLU A 58 5.00 -0.02 9.06
CA GLU A 58 5.49 -1.23 9.75
C GLU A 58 5.83 -2.34 8.76
N ILE A 59 4.99 -2.55 7.75
CA ILE A 59 5.21 -3.57 6.71
C ILE A 59 6.38 -3.20 5.82
N VAL A 60 6.44 -1.94 5.37
CA VAL A 60 7.48 -1.44 4.47
C VAL A 60 8.86 -1.50 5.15
N GLU A 61 8.95 -1.09 6.41
CA GLU A 61 10.20 -1.13 7.19
C GLU A 61 10.65 -2.57 7.50
N ASP A 62 9.72 -3.46 7.84
CA ASP A 62 10.04 -4.87 8.04
C ASP A 62 10.57 -5.52 6.76
N TYR A 63 9.97 -5.20 5.61
CA TYR A 63 10.41 -5.69 4.31
C TYR A 63 11.76 -5.10 3.89
N ALA A 64 11.95 -3.80 4.05
CA ALA A 64 13.19 -3.11 3.73
C ALA A 64 14.38 -3.70 4.49
N ARG A 65 14.20 -4.05 5.78
CA ARG A 65 15.25 -4.68 6.61
C ARG A 65 15.66 -6.08 6.12
N LYS A 66 14.77 -6.78 5.41
CA LYS A 66 15.01 -8.14 4.90
C LYS A 66 15.73 -8.16 3.54
N ILE A 67 15.78 -7.01 2.84
CA ILE A 67 16.39 -6.89 1.52
C ILE A 67 17.64 -6.03 1.61
N PRO A 68 18.86 -6.63 1.58
CA PRO A 68 20.12 -5.90 1.77
C PRO A 68 20.37 -4.77 0.77
N GLN A 69 19.74 -4.80 -0.40
CA GLN A 69 19.90 -3.80 -1.45
C GLN A 69 19.07 -2.52 -1.21
N ILE A 70 18.18 -2.51 -0.21
CA ILE A 70 17.38 -1.34 0.11
C ILE A 70 18.18 -0.42 1.04
N GLU A 71 18.40 0.82 0.59
CA GLU A 71 19.14 1.83 1.34
C GLU A 71 18.20 2.78 2.10
N VAL A 72 17.02 3.04 1.53
CA VAL A 72 15.99 3.93 2.08
C VAL A 72 14.62 3.34 1.78
N SER A 73 13.69 3.49 2.73
CA SER A 73 12.28 3.19 2.55
C SER A 73 11.44 4.30 3.17
N PHE A 74 10.32 4.65 2.56
CA PHE A 74 9.36 5.57 3.15
C PHE A 74 7.93 5.27 2.68
N VAL A 75 6.97 5.89 3.35
CA VAL A 75 5.55 5.82 2.98
C VAL A 75 5.08 7.20 2.52
N HIS A 76 4.39 7.25 1.39
CA HIS A 76 3.88 8.47 0.76
C HIS A 76 2.37 8.42 0.60
N SER A 77 1.68 9.53 0.86
CA SER A 77 0.26 9.67 0.54
C SER A 77 0.08 10.07 -0.91
N MET A 78 -0.69 9.31 -1.67
CA MET A 78 -0.95 9.52 -3.09
C MET A 78 -2.45 9.58 -3.38
N THR A 79 -2.82 10.36 -4.40
CA THR A 79 -4.18 10.35 -4.96
C THR A 79 -4.40 9.10 -5.81
N ARG A 80 -5.66 8.85 -6.16
CA ARG A 80 -6.04 7.80 -7.10
C ARG A 80 -5.27 7.91 -8.42
N GLU A 81 -5.21 9.10 -9.00
CA GLU A 81 -4.59 9.35 -10.30
C GLU A 81 -3.09 9.03 -10.26
N GLU A 82 -2.40 9.51 -9.21
CA GLU A 82 -0.98 9.21 -9.00
C GLU A 82 -0.73 7.71 -8.84
N ILE A 83 -1.62 7.00 -8.15
CA ILE A 83 -1.52 5.54 -7.99
C ILE A 83 -1.75 4.83 -9.31
N LEU A 84 -2.73 5.24 -10.12
CA LEU A 84 -2.99 4.65 -11.43
C LEU A 84 -1.80 4.83 -12.36
N ASP A 85 -1.22 6.04 -12.41
CA ASP A 85 -0.02 6.34 -13.20
C ASP A 85 1.18 5.49 -12.75
N LEU A 86 1.35 5.34 -11.42
CA LEU A 86 2.39 4.49 -10.84
C LEU A 86 2.18 3.01 -11.22
N MET A 87 0.96 2.51 -11.12
CA MET A 87 0.64 1.13 -11.46
C MET A 87 0.88 0.86 -12.95
N GLU A 88 0.50 1.78 -13.84
CA GLU A 88 0.77 1.67 -15.27
C GLU A 88 2.28 1.62 -15.56
N GLY A 89 3.06 2.54 -14.96
CA GLY A 89 4.51 2.60 -15.16
C GLY A 89 5.27 1.35 -14.72
N TYR A 90 4.74 0.61 -13.74
CA TYR A 90 5.35 -0.62 -13.20
C TYR A 90 4.63 -1.91 -13.64
N GLY A 91 3.59 -1.81 -14.47
CA GLY A 91 2.82 -2.97 -14.95
C GLY A 91 2.04 -3.71 -13.85
N LEU A 92 1.66 -3.02 -12.78
CA LEU A 92 0.92 -3.57 -11.66
C LEU A 92 -0.57 -3.66 -12.00
N LYS A 93 -1.22 -4.76 -11.62
CA LYS A 93 -2.62 -5.06 -11.97
C LYS A 93 -3.53 -5.09 -10.75
N ASN A 94 -2.96 -5.39 -9.60
CA ASN A 94 -3.70 -5.66 -8.39
C ASN A 94 -3.38 -4.64 -7.30
N ILE A 95 -4.34 -4.43 -6.42
CA ILE A 95 -4.22 -3.64 -5.21
C ILE A 95 -4.32 -4.57 -4.02
N GLY A 96 -3.35 -4.49 -3.12
CA GLY A 96 -3.39 -5.16 -1.83
C GLY A 96 -3.81 -4.19 -0.75
N LEU A 97 -5.09 -4.12 -0.42
CA LEU A 97 -5.57 -3.24 0.65
C LEU A 97 -5.16 -3.81 2.02
N ILE A 98 -4.31 -3.07 2.71
CA ILE A 98 -3.93 -3.33 4.10
C ILE A 98 -4.89 -2.53 4.96
N ASP A 99 -6.01 -3.17 5.31
CA ASP A 99 -6.93 -2.67 6.31
C ASP A 99 -6.55 -3.27 7.67
N THR A 100 -6.16 -2.42 8.61
CA THR A 100 -6.14 -2.78 10.02
C THR A 100 -7.51 -2.39 10.55
N GLY A 101 -8.48 -3.29 10.42
CA GLY A 101 -9.89 -3.06 10.73
C GLY A 101 -10.09 -2.03 11.85
N GLY A 102 -10.62 -0.88 11.44
CA GLY A 102 -10.90 0.25 12.31
C GLY A 102 -12.34 0.69 12.18
N ASP A 103 -13.27 -0.27 12.12
CA ASP A 103 -14.69 0.04 12.28
C ASP A 103 -15.43 -1.06 13.06
N HIS A 104 -14.95 -1.32 14.29
CA HIS A 104 -15.74 -1.77 15.44
C HIS A 104 -14.91 -1.58 16.72
N GLY A 105 -14.87 -0.34 17.24
CA GLY A 105 -14.37 -0.11 18.61
C GLY A 105 -13.65 1.22 18.82
N GLY A 106 -14.36 2.19 19.39
CA GLY A 106 -13.75 3.24 20.20
C GLY A 106 -13.73 4.63 19.56
N CYS A 107 -14.80 5.41 19.77
CA CYS A 107 -14.54 6.81 20.14
C CYS A 107 -13.82 6.76 21.49
N GLY A 108 -12.49 6.70 21.46
CA GLY A 108 -11.60 7.03 22.57
C GLY A 108 -11.41 8.54 22.69
N CYS A 109 -12.31 9.32 22.10
CA CYS A 109 -12.47 10.72 22.40
C CYS A 109 -12.91 10.79 23.87
N GLY A 110 -11.97 11.11 24.79
CA GLY A 110 -12.23 11.34 26.21
C GLY A 110 -13.10 12.58 26.49
N CYS A 111 -14.08 12.83 25.61
CA CYS A 111 -15.13 13.82 25.78
C CYS A 111 -16.22 13.12 26.59
N GLY A 112 -16.24 13.35 27.91
CA GLY A 112 -17.26 12.82 28.78
C GLY A 112 -18.66 13.09 28.23
N CYS A 113 -19.35 12.03 27.82
CA CYS A 113 -20.76 12.08 27.53
C CYS A 113 -21.51 12.25 28.86
N SER A 114 -22.10 13.43 29.03
CA SER A 114 -23.22 13.68 29.95
C SER A 114 -24.50 13.69 29.12
#